data_AF-A0A674EHK4-F1
#
_entry.id   AF-A0A674EHK4-F1
#
_cell.length_a   1.000
_cell.length_b   1.000
_cell.length_c   1.000
_cell.angle_alpha   90.00
_cell.angle_beta   90.00
_cell.angle_gamma   90.00
#
_symmetry.space_group_name_H-M   'P 1'
#
loop_
_entity.id
_entity.type
_entity.pdbx_description
1 polymer ?
#
loop_
_entity_poly.entity_id
_entity_poly.type
_entity_poly.pdbx_seq_one_letter_code
_entity_poly.pdbx_strand_id
1 'polypeptide(L)'
;MQTICVELRHTKRGTRYYKERCVDVQSAVVRGVGDTWLRWRGQRGERCTCASRGRQRCHYVPVITCYQSRCYNGGTCKEAVYSADYLCQCPPGFTGAQCEINTTEKCVVGQGKGYRGTWSISRTGSECINWNSTALRGKKFTAKRPEANSLGLGNHNYCRNPSDDTKPWCHVYKGTQIAWEYCTLSSCPADQSPAECVQGSGQTYRGTTAITKRGYSCLAWDSPLITHRFYNAWNSEARELGLGSHNFCRNPDGHSGPWCHIYRNMKLTWERCNITKCRRRPTTITTLGPRAPTTTNNNRGTCGQRADNNHSHPSFRILGGARQSDITEQPWQAAINVFRSTYKAHIFLCGGVLIDSCWVLSAAHCFEEGFKPEHLQVVLGQTFRKNSSSSDQIFEVEKYWTHEKYNEETFDNDIVLLKLKSDIGLCAVNSPEVMPACLPDPGLVLPDWTECEISGYGKEKEFDAMYSKRVKRGHVRLWPQDRCVPNVLSGRLVTSNMLCAGDTRGLDDACKGDSGGPLVCPKDGRMTLMGLISWGDGCGKKDTPGVYTRVTQYTDWISSKKQETGQ
;
A
#
# COMPACT_ATOMS: atom_id res chain seq x y z
N MET A 1 -21.02 5.09 -39.22
CA MET A 1 -21.77 6.36 -39.24
C MET A 1 -21.03 7.36 -38.37
N GLN A 2 -20.40 8.38 -38.96
CA GLN A 2 -19.68 9.43 -38.24
C GLN A 2 -20.67 10.53 -37.85
N THR A 3 -20.88 10.73 -36.55
CA THR A 3 -21.74 11.80 -36.03
C THR A 3 -21.02 13.14 -36.14
N ILE A 4 -21.37 13.93 -37.14
CA ILE A 4 -20.94 15.33 -37.28
C ILE A 4 -21.86 16.16 -36.36
N CYS A 5 -21.33 16.71 -35.26
CA CYS A 5 -22.04 17.75 -34.51
C CYS A 5 -21.93 19.08 -35.27
N VAL A 6 -23.02 19.47 -35.93
CA VAL A 6 -23.17 20.77 -36.59
C VAL A 6 -23.77 21.76 -35.58
N GLU A 7 -22.97 22.73 -35.13
CA GLU A 7 -23.47 23.84 -34.28
C GLU A 7 -23.86 25.02 -35.20
N LEU A 8 -25.16 25.28 -35.35
CA LEU A 8 -25.70 26.36 -36.18
C LEU A 8 -25.53 27.72 -35.47
N ARG A 9 -24.79 28.65 -36.07
CA ARG A 9 -24.92 30.08 -35.77
C ARG A 9 -25.40 30.83 -37.01
N HIS A 10 -26.61 31.36 -36.95
CA HIS A 10 -27.09 32.37 -37.89
C HIS A 10 -26.43 33.71 -37.55
N THR A 11 -25.77 34.33 -38.53
CA THR A 11 -25.49 35.77 -38.53
C THR A 11 -25.98 36.38 -39.85
N LYS A 12 -26.52 37.60 -39.73
CA LYS A 12 -27.02 38.43 -40.83
C LYS A 12 -25.91 38.70 -41.84
N ARG A 13 -25.84 37.91 -42.93
CA ARG A 13 -25.23 38.16 -44.26
C ARG A 13 -24.79 36.82 -44.89
N GLY A 14 -25.74 36.08 -45.46
CA GLY A 14 -25.59 35.22 -46.65
C GLY A 14 -24.55 34.09 -46.76
N THR A 15 -23.47 34.05 -46.00
CA THR A 15 -22.42 33.02 -46.13
C THR A 15 -22.42 32.08 -44.92
N ARG A 16 -22.82 30.82 -45.14
CA ARG A 16 -22.69 29.75 -44.13
C ARG A 16 -21.20 29.44 -43.92
N TYR A 17 -20.62 29.96 -42.84
CA TYR A 17 -19.28 29.59 -42.41
C TYR A 17 -19.37 28.42 -41.43
N TYR A 18 -19.01 27.22 -41.87
CA TYR A 18 -18.86 26.07 -40.98
C TYR A 18 -17.48 26.19 -40.32
N LYS A 19 -17.43 26.31 -38.99
CA LYS A 19 -16.17 26.03 -38.28
C LYS A 19 -15.97 24.53 -38.35
N GLU A 20 -15.15 24.09 -39.30
CA GLU A 20 -14.70 22.71 -39.41
C GLU A 20 -13.95 22.35 -38.12
N ARG A 21 -14.40 21.33 -37.41
CA ARG A 21 -13.78 20.84 -36.17
C ARG A 21 -13.61 19.34 -36.27
N CYS A 22 -12.54 18.82 -35.68
CA CYS A 22 -12.34 17.38 -35.52
C CYS A 22 -12.79 16.95 -34.13
N VAL A 23 -13.50 15.83 -34.01
CA VAL A 23 -13.86 15.23 -32.71
C VAL A 23 -13.01 13.99 -32.50
N ASP A 24 -12.13 14.01 -31.50
CA ASP A 24 -11.31 12.86 -31.17
C ASP A 24 -12.19 11.67 -30.73
N VAL A 25 -11.96 10.51 -31.33
CA VAL A 25 -12.86 9.35 -31.21
C VAL A 25 -12.81 8.70 -29.82
N GLN A 26 -11.71 8.87 -29.08
CA GLN A 26 -11.54 8.27 -27.76
C GLN A 26 -11.92 9.22 -26.62
N SER A 27 -11.54 10.48 -26.73
CA SER A 27 -11.73 11.48 -25.67
C SER A 27 -12.96 12.36 -25.88
N ALA A 28 -13.63 12.26 -27.04
CA ALA A 28 -14.70 13.15 -27.49
C ALA A 28 -14.28 14.64 -27.54
N VAL A 29 -12.98 14.93 -27.47
CA VAL A 29 -12.45 16.30 -27.47
C VAL A 29 -12.60 16.92 -28.85
N VAL A 30 -13.18 18.12 -28.88
CA VAL A 30 -13.33 18.92 -30.10
C VAL A 30 -12.07 19.75 -30.34
N ARG A 31 -11.48 19.62 -31.53
CA ARG A 31 -10.23 20.25 -31.98
C ARG A 31 -10.50 21.17 -33.18
N GLY A 32 -9.85 22.33 -33.22
CA GLY A 32 -9.88 23.23 -34.36
C GLY A 32 -8.95 22.77 -35.49
N VAL A 33 -9.15 23.30 -36.71
CA VAL A 33 -8.24 23.05 -37.84
C VAL A 33 -6.83 23.52 -37.50
N GLY A 34 -5.83 22.66 -37.73
CA GLY A 34 -4.42 22.89 -37.40
C GLY A 34 -4.00 22.34 -36.03
N ASP A 35 -4.94 22.02 -35.15
CA ASP A 35 -4.62 21.45 -33.84
C ASP A 35 -3.93 20.08 -34.00
N THR A 36 -2.89 19.86 -33.20
CA THR A 36 -2.23 18.56 -33.08
C THR A 36 -2.39 17.99 -31.69
N TRP A 37 -2.49 16.66 -31.58
CA TRP A 37 -2.57 15.96 -30.30
C TRP A 37 -2.00 14.54 -30.39
N LEU A 38 -1.56 14.02 -29.26
CA LEU A 38 -1.24 12.60 -29.11
C LEU A 38 -2.46 11.84 -28.60
N ARG A 39 -2.62 10.58 -29.03
CA ARG A 39 -3.54 9.62 -28.40
C ARG A 39 -3.01 8.19 -28.46
N TRP A 40 -3.65 7.32 -27.68
CA TRP A 40 -3.39 5.88 -27.74
C TRP A 40 -4.20 5.23 -28.86
N ARG A 41 -3.62 4.25 -29.58
CA ARG A 41 -4.36 3.36 -30.47
C ARG A 41 -3.90 1.93 -30.21
N GLY A 42 -4.67 1.21 -29.40
CA GLY A 42 -4.20 -0.04 -28.79
C GLY A 42 -3.05 0.26 -27.82
N GLN A 43 -1.90 -0.39 -28.01
CA GLN A 43 -0.68 -0.18 -27.20
C GLN A 43 0.32 0.81 -27.82
N ARG A 44 0.00 1.47 -28.93
CA ARG A 44 0.91 2.40 -29.62
C ARG A 44 0.39 3.84 -29.54
N GLY A 45 1.29 4.80 -29.40
CA GLY A 45 0.97 6.22 -29.51
C GLY A 45 0.85 6.65 -30.98
N GLU A 46 -0.15 7.46 -31.29
CA GLU A 46 -0.24 8.15 -32.59
C GLU A 46 -0.37 9.66 -32.40
N ARG A 47 0.27 10.43 -33.28
CA ARG A 47 0.12 11.87 -33.37
C ARG A 47 -0.90 12.18 -34.46
N CYS A 48 -1.94 12.91 -34.08
CA CYS A 48 -3.02 13.34 -34.95
C CYS A 48 -2.96 14.84 -35.19
N THR A 49 -3.39 15.26 -36.39
CA THR A 49 -3.60 16.65 -36.76
C THR A 49 -5.00 16.80 -37.34
N CYS A 50 -5.71 17.85 -36.93
CA CYS A 50 -6.98 18.21 -37.53
C CYS A 50 -6.72 18.94 -38.85
N ALA A 51 -6.93 18.26 -39.97
CA ALA A 51 -6.78 18.84 -41.29
C ALA A 51 -8.05 19.63 -41.69
N SER A 52 -7.94 20.41 -42.77
CA SER A 52 -9.09 21.04 -43.41
C SER A 52 -10.15 19.99 -43.78
N ARG A 53 -11.42 20.40 -43.79
CA ARG A 53 -12.63 19.56 -43.94
C ARG A 53 -12.93 18.65 -42.74
N GLY A 54 -12.39 18.95 -41.56
CA GLY A 54 -12.65 18.17 -40.34
C GLY A 54 -12.06 16.76 -40.34
N ARG A 55 -11.11 16.47 -41.25
CA ARG A 55 -10.49 15.15 -41.40
C ARG A 55 -9.31 15.00 -40.44
N GLN A 56 -9.26 13.88 -39.72
CA GLN A 56 -8.13 13.54 -38.85
C GLN A 56 -7.03 12.84 -39.64
N ARG A 57 -5.80 13.36 -39.58
CA ARG A 57 -4.61 12.70 -40.12
C ARG A 57 -3.75 12.24 -38.95
N CYS A 58 -3.54 10.93 -38.80
CA CYS A 58 -2.80 10.36 -37.69
C CYS A 58 -1.67 9.45 -38.20
N HIS A 59 -0.53 9.44 -37.51
CA HIS A 59 0.58 8.52 -37.75
C HIS A 59 1.16 8.02 -36.43
N TYR A 60 1.70 6.81 -36.42
CA TYR A 60 2.31 6.23 -35.23
C TYR A 60 3.59 6.99 -34.86
N VAL A 61 3.78 7.22 -33.57
CA VAL A 61 4.98 7.83 -33.00
C VAL A 61 5.56 6.90 -31.93
N PRO A 62 6.89 6.67 -31.92
CA PRO A 62 7.53 5.94 -30.85
C PRO A 62 7.43 6.74 -29.55
N VAL A 63 7.14 6.03 -28.46
CA VAL A 63 6.99 6.62 -27.13
C VAL A 63 7.88 5.89 -26.13
N ILE A 64 8.49 6.65 -25.23
CA ILE A 64 9.35 6.16 -24.15
C ILE A 64 8.71 6.50 -22.81
N THR A 65 9.18 5.89 -21.72
CA THR A 65 8.70 6.23 -20.37
C THR A 65 9.15 7.65 -20.02
N CYS A 66 8.23 8.49 -19.55
CA CYS A 66 8.57 9.85 -19.14
C CYS A 66 9.62 9.82 -18.02
N TYR A 67 10.61 10.71 -18.08
CA TYR A 67 11.55 10.91 -16.98
C TYR A 67 10.86 11.37 -15.68
N GLN A 68 9.86 12.26 -15.81
CA GLN A 68 9.00 12.68 -14.71
C GLN A 68 7.53 12.47 -15.10
N SER A 69 6.77 11.75 -14.26
CA SER A 69 5.37 11.50 -14.55
C SER A 69 4.56 12.79 -14.49
N ARG A 70 3.78 13.05 -15.55
CA ARG A 70 2.81 14.16 -15.62
C ARG A 70 1.36 13.66 -15.53
N CYS A 71 1.19 12.40 -15.13
CA CYS A 71 -0.10 11.71 -15.06
C CYS A 71 -0.52 11.53 -13.60
N TYR A 72 -1.73 11.97 -13.27
CA TYR A 72 -2.36 11.82 -11.96
C TYR A 72 -2.82 10.38 -11.70
N ASN A 73 -3.15 10.09 -10.44
CA ASN A 73 -3.87 8.90 -10.01
C ASN A 73 -3.21 7.56 -10.40
N GLY A 74 -1.88 7.52 -10.51
CA GLY A 74 -1.13 6.33 -10.91
C GLY A 74 -1.15 6.05 -12.42
N GLY A 75 -1.46 7.05 -13.24
CA GLY A 75 -1.38 6.94 -14.70
C GLY A 75 0.05 6.69 -15.18
N THR A 76 0.21 5.81 -16.18
CA THR A 76 1.52 5.56 -16.79
C THR A 76 1.83 6.66 -17.80
N CYS A 77 2.93 7.39 -17.57
CA CYS A 77 3.37 8.46 -18.45
C CYS A 77 4.30 7.95 -19.56
N LYS A 78 3.98 8.31 -20.81
CA LYS A 78 4.79 8.02 -21.99
C LYS A 78 5.03 9.31 -22.78
N GLU A 79 6.27 9.63 -23.12
CA GLU A 79 6.61 10.82 -23.92
C GLU A 79 7.03 10.43 -25.33
N ALA A 80 6.71 11.28 -26.30
CA ALA A 80 7.07 11.03 -27.69
C ALA A 80 8.55 11.36 -27.92
N VAL A 81 9.30 10.46 -28.57
CA VAL A 81 10.77 10.58 -28.70
C VAL A 81 11.22 11.91 -29.35
N TYR A 82 10.42 12.47 -30.25
CA TYR A 82 10.75 13.68 -31.01
C TYR A 82 9.98 14.94 -30.54
N SER A 83 9.38 14.94 -29.36
CA SER A 83 8.70 16.12 -28.83
C SER A 83 8.48 16.06 -27.32
N ALA A 84 8.38 17.21 -26.66
CA ALA A 84 8.05 17.28 -25.23
C ALA A 84 6.59 16.87 -24.88
N ASP A 85 5.79 16.51 -25.89
CA ASP A 85 4.42 16.00 -25.72
C ASP A 85 4.43 14.62 -25.07
N TYR A 86 3.40 14.36 -24.27
CA TYR A 86 3.24 13.12 -23.53
C TYR A 86 1.82 12.57 -23.59
N LEU A 87 1.70 11.31 -23.22
CA LEU A 87 0.51 10.50 -23.14
C LEU A 87 0.40 9.93 -21.74
N CYS A 88 -0.80 10.02 -21.17
CA CYS A 88 -1.15 9.31 -19.95
C CYS A 88 -2.01 8.10 -20.30
N GLN A 89 -1.59 6.93 -19.86
CA GLN A 89 -2.44 5.75 -19.84
C GLN A 89 -3.10 5.66 -18.46
N CYS A 90 -4.41 5.94 -18.43
CA CYS A 90 -5.14 6.04 -17.17
C CYS A 90 -5.57 4.68 -16.64
N PRO A 91 -5.49 4.45 -15.33
CA PRO A 91 -6.02 3.24 -14.72
C PRO A 91 -7.56 3.21 -14.79
N PRO A 92 -8.18 2.03 -14.64
CA PRO A 92 -9.63 1.91 -14.61
C PRO A 92 -10.27 2.87 -13.60
N GLY A 93 -11.36 3.52 -14.01
CA GLY A 93 -12.06 4.53 -13.21
C GLY A 93 -11.57 5.97 -13.43
N PHE A 94 -10.47 6.20 -14.14
CA PHE A 94 -9.95 7.54 -14.43
C PHE A 94 -9.87 7.83 -15.93
N THR A 95 -10.06 9.10 -16.29
CA THR A 95 -9.93 9.61 -17.66
C THR A 95 -9.37 11.04 -17.66
N GLY A 96 -9.26 11.64 -18.83
CA GLY A 96 -8.64 12.96 -19.02
C GLY A 96 -7.22 12.87 -19.57
N ALA A 97 -6.68 14.01 -19.98
CA ALA A 97 -5.37 14.08 -20.63
C ALA A 97 -4.23 13.71 -19.66
N GLN A 98 -4.45 13.92 -18.36
CA GLN A 98 -3.54 13.63 -17.27
C GLN A 98 -4.15 12.64 -16.26
N CYS A 99 -5.22 11.93 -16.60
CA CYS A 99 -5.96 11.07 -15.66
C CYS A 99 -6.58 11.83 -14.48
N GLU A 100 -6.92 13.11 -14.68
CA GLU A 100 -7.42 14.05 -13.69
C GLU A 100 -8.93 13.92 -13.40
N ILE A 101 -9.68 13.20 -14.25
CA ILE A 101 -11.13 13.01 -14.11
C ILE A 101 -11.40 11.65 -13.47
N ASN A 102 -12.19 11.65 -12.41
CA ASN A 102 -12.65 10.42 -11.76
C ASN A 102 -14.04 10.04 -12.30
N THR A 103 -14.12 8.99 -13.11
CA THR A 103 -15.39 8.53 -13.71
C THR A 103 -16.32 7.84 -12.71
N THR A 104 -15.77 7.36 -11.60
CA THR A 104 -16.50 6.64 -10.54
C THR A 104 -17.07 7.57 -9.46
N GLU A 105 -16.60 8.81 -9.38
CA GLU A 105 -17.06 9.77 -8.38
C GLU A 105 -18.43 10.37 -8.75
N LYS A 106 -19.48 9.99 -8.01
CA LYS A 106 -20.88 10.37 -8.26
C LYS A 106 -21.47 11.36 -7.26
N CYS A 107 -20.81 11.58 -6.13
CA CYS A 107 -21.30 12.43 -5.05
C CYS A 107 -20.22 13.41 -4.59
N VAL A 108 -20.62 14.39 -3.79
CA VAL A 108 -19.74 15.45 -3.29
C VAL A 108 -19.45 15.26 -1.80
N VAL A 109 -18.19 15.41 -1.42
CA VAL A 109 -17.74 15.47 -0.02
C VAL A 109 -17.53 16.93 0.38
N GLY A 110 -18.05 17.33 1.55
CA GLY A 110 -17.96 18.70 2.05
C GLY A 110 -18.51 19.70 1.05
N GLN A 111 -17.74 20.76 0.75
CA GLN A 111 -18.08 21.78 -0.26
C GLN A 111 -17.73 21.37 -1.71
N GLY A 112 -17.11 20.21 -1.92
CA GLY A 112 -16.79 19.72 -3.26
C GLY A 112 -15.62 20.38 -3.99
N LYS A 113 -14.67 21.00 -3.25
CA LYS A 113 -13.40 21.49 -3.82
C LYS A 113 -12.60 20.41 -4.55
N GLY A 114 -12.60 19.21 -3.98
CA GLY A 114 -11.89 18.05 -4.49
C GLY A 114 -12.66 17.25 -5.51
N TYR A 115 -13.92 17.61 -5.81
CA TYR A 115 -14.75 16.85 -6.72
C TYR A 115 -14.11 16.83 -8.11
N ARG A 116 -13.84 15.64 -8.64
CA ARG A 116 -13.30 15.40 -9.99
C ARG A 116 -14.20 14.51 -10.84
N GLY A 117 -15.44 14.31 -10.39
CA GLY A 117 -16.46 13.56 -11.12
C GLY A 117 -16.92 14.21 -12.42
N THR A 118 -17.83 13.51 -13.10
CA THR A 118 -18.29 13.80 -14.47
C THR A 118 -19.66 14.49 -14.56
N TRP A 119 -20.21 14.95 -13.44
CA TRP A 119 -21.51 15.63 -13.44
C TRP A 119 -21.44 16.99 -14.16
N SER A 120 -22.39 17.28 -15.04
CA SER A 120 -22.39 18.47 -15.91
C SER A 120 -23.76 19.16 -16.04
N ILE A 121 -24.65 18.98 -15.07
CA ILE A 121 -26.01 19.54 -15.08
C ILE A 121 -26.21 20.49 -13.88
N SER A 122 -26.71 21.69 -14.15
CA SER A 122 -27.04 22.69 -13.13
C SER A 122 -28.31 22.36 -12.37
N ARG A 123 -28.56 23.06 -11.25
CA ARG A 123 -29.77 22.94 -10.41
C ARG A 123 -31.06 23.14 -11.19
N THR A 124 -31.04 23.95 -12.25
CA THR A 124 -32.21 24.22 -13.10
C THR A 124 -32.36 23.24 -14.25
N GLY A 125 -31.47 22.24 -14.36
CA GLY A 125 -31.42 21.30 -15.47
C GLY A 125 -30.64 21.80 -16.68
N SER A 126 -30.00 22.98 -16.59
CA SER A 126 -29.21 23.53 -17.69
C SER A 126 -27.88 22.78 -17.85
N GLU A 127 -27.50 22.49 -19.09
CA GLU A 127 -26.19 21.90 -19.38
C GLU A 127 -25.07 22.91 -19.12
N CYS A 128 -24.02 22.45 -18.43
CA CYS A 128 -22.85 23.26 -18.14
C CYS A 128 -22.07 23.61 -19.42
N ILE A 129 -21.53 24.83 -19.45
CA ILE A 129 -20.62 25.30 -20.49
C ILE A 129 -19.22 24.75 -20.22
N ASN A 130 -18.55 24.28 -21.28
CA ASN A 130 -17.17 23.81 -21.21
C ASN A 130 -16.22 24.92 -20.69
N TRP A 131 -15.39 24.61 -19.70
CA TRP A 131 -14.48 25.58 -19.06
C TRP A 131 -13.43 26.17 -20.02
N ASN A 132 -13.14 25.50 -21.14
CA ASN A 132 -12.26 25.96 -22.20
C ASN A 132 -13.02 26.69 -23.34
N SER A 133 -14.33 26.88 -23.21
CA SER A 133 -15.13 27.55 -24.23
C SER A 133 -14.69 29.00 -24.43
N THR A 134 -14.56 29.41 -25.70
CA THR A 134 -14.31 30.81 -26.07
C THR A 134 -15.41 31.77 -25.60
N ALA A 135 -16.62 31.26 -25.34
CA ALA A 135 -17.73 32.04 -24.79
C ALA A 135 -17.44 32.56 -23.37
N LEU A 136 -16.55 31.88 -22.62
CA LEU A 136 -16.16 32.28 -21.26
C LEU A 136 -15.00 33.28 -21.23
N ARG A 137 -14.58 33.83 -22.39
CA ARG A 137 -13.50 34.83 -22.45
C ARG A 137 -13.86 36.03 -21.54
N GLY A 138 -12.95 36.40 -20.66
CA GLY A 138 -13.14 37.48 -19.68
C GLY A 138 -13.81 37.04 -18.36
N LYS A 139 -14.26 35.79 -18.23
CA LYS A 139 -14.72 35.25 -16.93
C LYS A 139 -13.52 34.84 -16.06
N LYS A 140 -13.68 34.95 -14.74
CA LYS A 140 -12.62 34.71 -13.74
C LYS A 140 -12.13 33.25 -13.67
N PHE A 141 -13.05 32.29 -13.81
CA PHE A 141 -12.76 30.87 -13.70
C PHE A 141 -12.99 30.18 -15.04
N THR A 142 -11.89 29.83 -15.71
CA THR A 142 -11.84 29.16 -17.02
C THR A 142 -10.63 28.23 -17.09
N ALA A 143 -10.60 27.33 -18.07
CA ALA A 143 -9.47 26.43 -18.31
C ALA A 143 -8.20 27.15 -18.82
N LYS A 144 -8.26 28.46 -19.09
CA LYS A 144 -7.11 29.27 -19.55
C LYS A 144 -6.31 29.90 -18.41
N ARG A 145 -6.77 29.74 -17.16
CA ARG A 145 -6.08 30.26 -15.98
C ARG A 145 -4.83 29.41 -15.69
N PRO A 146 -3.72 29.99 -15.19
CA PRO A 146 -2.51 29.23 -14.85
C PRO A 146 -2.76 28.05 -13.91
N GLU A 147 -3.65 28.21 -12.93
CA GLU A 147 -4.03 27.19 -11.93
C GLU A 147 -5.25 26.36 -12.35
N ALA A 148 -5.63 26.34 -13.63
CA ALA A 148 -6.85 25.67 -14.07
C ALA A 148 -6.88 24.18 -13.67
N ASN A 149 -5.77 23.47 -13.82
CA ASN A 149 -5.69 22.04 -13.50
C ASN A 149 -5.89 21.73 -12.01
N SER A 150 -5.30 22.51 -11.09
CA SER A 150 -5.48 22.34 -9.65
C SER A 150 -6.90 22.69 -9.19
N LEU A 151 -7.58 23.56 -9.93
CA LEU A 151 -9.01 23.87 -9.74
C LEU A 151 -9.95 22.85 -10.43
N GLY A 152 -9.39 21.86 -11.15
CA GLY A 152 -10.13 20.87 -11.91
C GLY A 152 -10.84 21.45 -13.15
N LEU A 153 -10.41 22.61 -13.65
CA LEU A 153 -10.94 23.28 -14.83
C LEU A 153 -10.16 22.81 -16.05
N GLY A 154 -10.83 22.16 -17.00
CA GLY A 154 -10.19 21.62 -18.19
C GLY A 154 -11.03 21.74 -19.44
N ASN A 155 -10.69 21.00 -20.49
CA ASN A 155 -11.48 20.94 -21.71
C ASN A 155 -12.68 19.98 -21.54
N HIS A 156 -13.56 20.30 -20.59
CA HIS A 156 -14.79 19.57 -20.27
C HIS A 156 -15.79 20.55 -19.64
N ASN A 157 -17.03 20.13 -19.43
CA ASN A 157 -18.08 20.93 -18.79
C ASN A 157 -18.49 20.45 -17.39
N TYR A 158 -17.73 19.54 -16.78
CA TYR A 158 -18.06 19.02 -15.45
C TYR A 158 -18.05 20.09 -14.36
N CYS A 159 -18.97 19.98 -13.40
CA CYS A 159 -19.13 20.85 -12.25
C CYS A 159 -17.87 20.88 -11.37
N ARG A 160 -17.47 22.07 -10.92
CA ARG A 160 -16.30 22.28 -10.07
C ARG A 160 -16.58 23.36 -9.03
N ASN A 161 -15.75 23.44 -8.00
CA ASN A 161 -15.85 24.51 -7.00
C ASN A 161 -14.53 25.32 -6.92
N PRO A 162 -14.20 26.10 -7.98
CA PRO A 162 -12.94 26.82 -8.04
C PRO A 162 -12.91 28.11 -7.20
N SER A 163 -14.07 28.56 -6.70
CA SER A 163 -14.26 29.82 -5.98
C SER A 163 -14.37 29.69 -4.47
N ASP A 164 -14.21 28.48 -3.93
CA ASP A 164 -14.45 28.20 -2.51
C ASP A 164 -15.90 28.52 -2.08
N ASP A 165 -16.85 28.17 -2.94
CA ASP A 165 -18.27 28.33 -2.64
C ASP A 165 -18.79 27.16 -1.79
N THR A 166 -20.05 27.21 -1.39
CA THR A 166 -20.74 26.18 -0.61
C THR A 166 -20.91 24.86 -1.36
N LYS A 167 -21.02 24.89 -2.70
CA LYS A 167 -21.23 23.71 -3.56
C LYS A 167 -20.57 23.87 -4.93
N PRO A 168 -20.28 22.76 -5.64
CA PRO A 168 -19.84 22.82 -7.03
C PRO A 168 -20.88 23.50 -7.93
N TRP A 169 -20.36 24.27 -8.87
CA TRP A 169 -21.12 25.06 -9.82
C TRP A 169 -20.51 24.97 -11.22
N CYS A 170 -21.22 25.48 -12.21
CA CYS A 170 -20.72 25.66 -13.56
C CYS A 170 -21.34 26.90 -14.22
N HIS A 171 -20.75 27.33 -15.34
CA HIS A 171 -21.36 28.37 -16.16
C HIS A 171 -22.50 27.77 -17.00
N VAL A 172 -23.59 28.51 -17.18
CA VAL A 172 -24.76 28.12 -17.98
C VAL A 172 -25.24 29.29 -18.83
N TYR A 173 -25.93 28.98 -19.92
CA TYR A 173 -26.61 30.00 -20.72
C TYR A 173 -27.97 30.34 -20.10
N LYS A 174 -28.21 31.63 -19.82
CA LYS A 174 -29.52 32.18 -19.48
C LYS A 174 -29.97 33.08 -20.61
N GLY A 175 -30.71 32.52 -21.57
CA GLY A 175 -31.02 33.19 -22.83
C GLY A 175 -29.73 33.52 -23.59
N THR A 176 -29.45 34.81 -23.81
CA THR A 176 -28.23 35.28 -24.49
C THR A 176 -27.07 35.59 -23.54
N GLN A 177 -27.29 35.53 -22.23
CA GLN A 177 -26.28 35.87 -21.22
C GLN A 177 -25.66 34.61 -20.60
N ILE A 178 -24.41 34.75 -20.12
CA ILE A 178 -23.72 33.69 -19.38
C ILE A 178 -23.76 34.02 -17.89
N ALA A 179 -24.43 33.15 -17.15
CA ALA A 179 -24.48 33.15 -15.70
C ALA A 179 -23.79 31.90 -15.15
N TRP A 180 -23.70 31.79 -13.82
CA TRP A 180 -23.26 30.58 -13.15
C TRP A 180 -24.39 30.05 -12.27
N GLU A 181 -24.42 28.73 -12.09
CA GLU A 181 -25.40 28.05 -11.24
C GLU A 181 -24.77 26.85 -10.53
N TYR A 182 -25.24 26.57 -9.31
CA TYR A 182 -24.90 25.34 -8.60
C TYR A 182 -25.37 24.10 -9.36
N CYS A 183 -24.68 22.99 -9.16
CA CYS A 183 -25.03 21.70 -9.75
C CYS A 183 -25.93 20.84 -8.86
N THR A 184 -26.67 19.91 -9.47
CA THR A 184 -27.58 18.94 -8.80
C THR A 184 -26.84 17.76 -8.15
N LEU A 185 -25.66 18.00 -7.57
CA LEU A 185 -24.87 16.94 -6.95
C LEU A 185 -25.38 16.63 -5.54
N SER A 186 -25.58 15.34 -5.25
CA SER A 186 -25.86 14.86 -3.90
C SER A 186 -24.59 14.76 -3.07
N SER A 187 -24.72 15.00 -1.77
CA SER A 187 -23.65 14.73 -0.81
C SER A 187 -23.47 13.22 -0.65
N CYS A 188 -22.23 12.76 -0.49
CA CYS A 188 -21.97 11.34 -0.26
C CYS A 188 -22.63 10.87 1.05
N PRO A 189 -23.22 9.64 1.10
CA PRO A 189 -23.78 9.08 2.33
C PRO A 189 -22.75 9.08 3.47
N ALA A 190 -23.17 9.26 4.73
CA ALA A 190 -22.27 9.37 5.88
C ALA A 190 -21.28 8.19 6.00
N ASP A 191 -21.68 6.98 5.59
CA ASP A 191 -20.84 5.78 5.60
C ASP A 191 -19.82 5.71 4.45
N GLN A 192 -19.95 6.57 3.42
CA GLN A 192 -19.01 6.73 2.31
C GLN A 192 -18.32 8.11 2.31
N SER A 193 -18.73 9.02 3.19
CA SER A 193 -18.10 10.32 3.35
C SER A 193 -16.77 10.12 4.10
N PRO A 194 -15.63 10.54 3.54
CA PRO A 194 -14.36 10.38 4.23
C PRO A 194 -14.41 11.23 5.49
N ALA A 195 -14.15 10.58 6.63
CA ALA A 195 -14.28 11.19 7.94
C ALA A 195 -13.55 12.56 7.98
N GLU A 196 -14.27 13.63 8.35
CA GLU A 196 -13.68 14.95 8.62
C GLU A 196 -12.84 14.97 9.91
N CYS A 197 -12.79 13.83 10.60
CA CYS A 197 -12.01 13.60 11.79
C CYS A 197 -10.90 12.56 11.53
N VAL A 198 -9.82 12.65 12.29
CA VAL A 198 -8.67 11.74 12.20
C VAL A 198 -8.88 10.52 13.09
N GLN A 199 -8.73 9.33 12.51
CA GLN A 199 -8.56 8.08 13.22
C GLN A 199 -7.06 7.74 13.28
N GLY A 200 -6.58 7.24 14.43
CA GLY A 200 -5.16 6.94 14.63
C GLY A 200 -4.25 8.14 14.36
N SER A 201 -3.23 7.95 13.52
CA SER A 201 -2.33 9.01 13.02
C SER A 201 -2.87 9.74 11.79
N GLY A 202 -4.01 9.34 11.21
CA GLY A 202 -4.62 10.02 10.07
C GLY A 202 -4.04 9.64 8.70
N GLN A 203 -3.41 8.48 8.56
CA GLN A 203 -2.94 7.96 7.25
C GLN A 203 -4.11 7.65 6.31
N THR A 204 -5.22 7.15 6.86
CA THR A 204 -6.48 6.91 6.14
C THR A 204 -7.36 8.15 6.07
N TYR A 205 -6.93 9.29 6.63
CA TYR A 205 -7.68 10.52 6.56
C TYR A 205 -7.82 10.95 5.10
N ARG A 206 -9.06 11.04 4.63
CA ARG A 206 -9.42 11.49 3.28
C ARG A 206 -10.33 12.71 3.29
N GLY A 207 -10.49 13.36 4.45
CA GLY A 207 -11.30 14.56 4.60
C GLY A 207 -10.74 15.76 3.84
N THR A 208 -11.47 16.88 3.89
CA THR A 208 -11.24 18.06 3.04
C THR A 208 -10.56 19.23 3.73
N THR A 209 -10.04 19.04 4.96
CA THR A 209 -9.29 20.11 5.65
C THR A 209 -8.05 20.48 4.84
N ALA A 210 -7.84 21.78 4.60
CA ALA A 210 -6.73 22.32 3.80
C ALA A 210 -6.05 23.52 4.48
N ILE A 211 -6.13 23.58 5.81
CA ILE A 211 -5.56 24.67 6.63
C ILE A 211 -4.72 24.04 7.75
N THR A 212 -3.53 24.61 7.99
CA THR A 212 -2.61 24.14 9.03
C THR A 212 -3.05 24.56 10.43
N LYS A 213 -2.41 24.03 11.48
CA LYS A 213 -2.66 24.44 12.87
C LYS A 213 -2.47 25.93 13.11
N ARG A 214 -1.54 26.57 12.39
CA ARG A 214 -1.27 28.01 12.46
C ARG A 214 -2.06 28.84 11.45
N GLY A 215 -3.03 28.25 10.74
CA GLY A 215 -3.90 28.97 9.82
C GLY A 215 -3.35 29.15 8.40
N TYR A 216 -2.24 28.50 8.03
CA TYR A 216 -1.71 28.60 6.66
C TYR A 216 -2.53 27.74 5.70
N SER A 217 -2.76 28.27 4.50
CA SER A 217 -3.40 27.51 3.42
C SER A 217 -2.41 26.49 2.84
N CYS A 218 -2.88 25.25 2.68
CA CYS A 218 -2.09 24.19 2.09
C CYS A 218 -1.87 24.41 0.59
N LEU A 219 -0.68 24.05 0.11
CA LEU A 219 -0.40 23.90 -1.31
C LEU A 219 -1.04 22.61 -1.85
N ALA A 220 -1.46 22.65 -3.12
CA ALA A 220 -1.95 21.47 -3.80
C ALA A 220 -0.83 20.43 -3.94
N TRP A 221 -1.17 19.14 -3.85
CA TRP A 221 -0.17 18.07 -3.96
C TRP A 221 0.43 17.99 -5.37
N ASP A 222 -0.19 18.63 -6.34
CA ASP A 222 0.28 18.83 -7.70
C ASP A 222 0.82 20.24 -7.97
N SER A 223 1.19 20.99 -6.93
CA SER A 223 1.82 22.30 -7.12
C SER A 223 3.22 22.13 -7.73
N PRO A 224 3.55 22.84 -8.83
CA PRO A 224 4.88 22.77 -9.46
C PRO A 224 6.04 22.99 -8.47
N LEU A 225 5.78 23.76 -7.41
CA LEU A 225 6.73 24.05 -6.34
C LEU A 225 7.18 22.82 -5.54
N ILE A 226 6.39 21.74 -5.52
CA ILE A 226 6.68 20.53 -4.72
C ILE A 226 6.98 19.30 -5.58
N THR A 227 7.15 19.46 -6.89
CA THR A 227 7.49 18.39 -7.84
C THR A 227 8.74 17.59 -7.46
N HIS A 228 9.71 18.23 -6.79
CA HIS A 228 10.95 17.62 -6.31
C HIS A 228 10.84 17.05 -4.89
N ARG A 229 9.70 17.19 -4.22
CA ARG A 229 9.43 16.60 -2.90
C ARG A 229 8.91 15.19 -3.06
N PHE A 230 9.25 14.31 -2.12
CA PHE A 230 8.91 12.88 -2.19
C PHE A 230 7.39 12.62 -2.19
N TYR A 231 6.64 13.34 -1.35
CA TYR A 231 5.18 13.25 -1.28
C TYR A 231 4.52 14.37 -2.09
N ASN A 232 4.03 13.99 -3.27
CA ASN A 232 3.35 14.85 -4.23
C ASN A 232 2.35 14.01 -5.07
N ALA A 233 1.58 14.66 -5.94
CA ALA A 233 0.53 14.04 -6.76
C ALA A 233 1.04 13.25 -7.98
N TRP A 234 2.33 13.36 -8.31
CA TRP A 234 2.98 12.65 -9.43
C TRP A 234 3.71 11.39 -9.00
N ASN A 235 3.76 11.12 -7.69
CA ASN A 235 4.25 9.88 -7.13
C ASN A 235 3.39 8.71 -7.66
N SER A 236 4.01 7.57 -7.98
CA SER A 236 3.30 6.35 -8.43
C SER A 236 2.24 5.89 -7.42
N GLU A 237 2.47 6.12 -6.12
CA GLU A 237 1.59 5.77 -5.00
C GLU A 237 0.67 6.93 -4.58
N ALA A 238 0.70 8.07 -5.30
CA ALA A 238 -0.09 9.25 -4.96
C ALA A 238 -1.58 8.93 -4.76
N ARG A 239 -2.13 8.02 -5.57
CA ARG A 239 -3.52 7.56 -5.47
C ARG A 239 -3.82 6.92 -4.12
N GLU A 240 -2.98 5.99 -3.68
CA GLU A 240 -3.17 5.23 -2.43
C GLU A 240 -3.00 6.15 -1.22
N LEU A 241 -2.04 7.07 -1.30
CA LEU A 241 -1.74 8.07 -0.29
C LEU A 241 -2.76 9.23 -0.27
N GLY A 242 -3.71 9.26 -1.21
CA GLY A 242 -4.73 10.30 -1.33
C GLY A 242 -4.15 11.66 -1.73
N LEU A 243 -3.00 11.69 -2.41
CA LEU A 243 -2.35 12.88 -2.95
C LEU A 243 -2.83 13.08 -4.40
N GLY A 244 -3.32 14.27 -4.72
CA GLY A 244 -3.90 14.55 -6.04
C GLY A 244 -3.89 16.04 -6.37
N SER A 245 -4.72 16.48 -7.31
CA SER A 245 -4.79 17.89 -7.72
C SER A 245 -5.44 18.84 -6.70
N HIS A 246 -5.64 18.37 -5.46
CA HIS A 246 -6.21 19.13 -4.36
C HIS A 246 -5.15 19.48 -3.32
N ASN A 247 -5.47 20.36 -2.37
CA ASN A 247 -4.59 20.77 -1.28
C ASN A 247 -5.00 20.24 0.10
N PHE A 248 -5.84 19.20 0.16
CA PHE A 248 -6.26 18.63 1.43
C PHE A 248 -5.11 17.98 2.19
N CYS A 249 -5.13 18.11 3.52
CA CYS A 249 -4.17 17.51 4.41
C CYS A 249 -4.17 15.99 4.30
N ARG A 250 -2.98 15.40 4.25
CA ARG A 250 -2.79 13.95 4.15
C ARG A 250 -1.65 13.55 5.07
N ASN A 251 -1.58 12.27 5.42
CA ASN A 251 -0.46 11.75 6.21
C ASN A 251 0.23 10.63 5.44
N PRO A 252 0.90 10.95 4.32
CA PRO A 252 1.49 9.95 3.44
C PRO A 252 2.76 9.30 4.01
N ASP A 253 3.36 9.88 5.05
CA ASP A 253 4.60 9.45 5.71
C ASP A 253 4.38 8.80 7.08
N GLY A 254 3.12 8.63 7.49
CA GLY A 254 2.78 8.01 8.77
C GLY A 254 3.17 8.81 10.01
N HIS A 255 3.36 10.12 9.89
CA HIS A 255 3.74 11.00 11.00
C HIS A 255 2.60 11.16 12.04
N SER A 256 2.78 11.99 13.07
CA SER A 256 1.83 12.18 14.19
C SER A 256 0.44 12.77 13.84
N GLY A 257 0.16 13.06 12.57
CA GLY A 257 -1.10 13.64 12.11
C GLY A 257 -1.01 14.12 10.66
N PRO A 258 -2.15 14.32 9.96
CA PRO A 258 -2.13 14.84 8.59
C PRO A 258 -1.50 16.22 8.51
N TRP A 259 -0.77 16.43 7.43
CA TRP A 259 -0.02 17.65 7.14
C TRP A 259 -0.17 18.02 5.66
N CYS A 260 0.36 19.18 5.31
CA CYS A 260 0.46 19.62 3.93
C CYS A 260 1.69 20.51 3.73
N HIS A 261 2.10 20.69 2.47
CA HIS A 261 3.14 21.66 2.12
C HIS A 261 2.58 23.08 2.22
N ILE A 262 3.40 24.02 2.67
CA ILE A 262 3.10 25.45 2.73
C ILE A 262 4.28 26.26 2.19
N TYR A 263 3.97 27.43 1.64
CA TYR A 263 4.97 28.39 1.21
C TYR A 263 4.93 29.60 2.14
N ARG A 264 6.00 29.81 2.92
CA ARG A 264 6.07 30.90 3.90
C ARG A 264 7.46 31.50 3.95
N ASN A 265 7.57 32.82 4.05
CA ASN A 265 8.83 33.56 4.13
C ASN A 265 9.79 33.18 2.99
N MET A 266 9.26 33.06 1.77
CA MET A 266 9.99 32.61 0.57
C MET A 266 10.58 31.19 0.65
N LYS A 267 10.22 30.40 1.67
CA LYS A 267 10.70 29.05 1.87
C LYS A 267 9.55 28.04 1.77
N LEU A 268 9.76 27.03 0.94
CA LEU A 268 8.89 25.87 0.89
C LEU A 268 9.15 24.97 2.11
N THR A 269 8.11 24.74 2.92
CA THR A 269 8.13 23.89 4.12
C THR A 269 6.83 23.10 4.22
N TRP A 270 6.64 22.33 5.29
CA TRP A 270 5.40 21.63 5.60
C TRP A 270 4.94 21.94 7.01
N GLU A 271 3.65 21.76 7.29
CA GLU A 271 3.08 21.92 8.62
C GLU A 271 1.89 20.99 8.83
N ARG A 272 1.67 20.57 10.09
CA ARG A 272 0.52 19.74 10.49
C ARG A 272 -0.78 20.52 10.43
N CYS A 273 -1.84 19.82 10.05
CA CYS A 273 -3.19 20.34 10.04
C CYS A 273 -3.90 20.17 11.37
N ASN A 274 -4.86 21.06 11.65
CA ASN A 274 -5.71 20.95 12.81
C ASN A 274 -6.96 20.14 12.47
N ILE A 275 -6.90 18.83 12.68
CA ILE A 275 -8.03 17.95 12.44
C ILE A 275 -8.37 17.24 13.74
N THR A 276 -9.65 17.29 14.12
CA THR A 276 -10.16 16.70 15.35
C THR A 276 -10.09 15.18 15.28
N LYS A 277 -9.82 14.51 16.41
CA LYS A 277 -9.93 13.04 16.46
C LYS A 277 -11.38 12.64 16.42
N CYS A 278 -11.70 11.53 15.75
CA CYS A 278 -13.07 11.07 15.67
C CYS A 278 -13.62 10.79 17.08
N ARG A 279 -14.80 11.36 17.38
CA ARG A 279 -15.50 11.10 18.63
C ARG A 279 -15.88 9.62 18.63
N ARG A 280 -15.35 8.84 19.59
CA ARG A 280 -15.77 7.44 19.75
C ARG A 280 -17.26 7.46 20.07
N ARG A 281 -18.11 7.08 19.10
CA ARG A 281 -19.46 6.64 19.44
C ARG A 281 -19.28 5.38 20.29
N PRO A 282 -19.93 5.27 21.46
CA PRO A 282 -20.14 3.97 22.07
C PRO A 282 -20.84 3.14 21.00
N THR A 283 -20.21 2.07 20.55
CA THR A 283 -20.80 1.14 19.60
C THR A 283 -22.01 0.50 20.27
N THR A 284 -23.20 1.03 19.97
CA THR A 284 -24.44 0.24 20.05
C THR A 284 -24.31 -0.81 18.96
N ILE A 285 -23.84 -1.99 19.37
CA ILE A 285 -23.77 -3.17 18.53
C ILE A 285 -25.22 -3.57 18.24
N THR A 286 -25.70 -3.33 17.02
CA THR A 286 -26.95 -3.92 16.56
C THR A 286 -26.68 -5.41 16.37
N THR A 287 -27.15 -6.18 17.33
CA THR A 287 -27.17 -7.63 17.35
C THR A 287 -28.08 -8.18 16.25
N LEU A 288 -27.51 -8.95 15.33
CA LEU A 288 -28.15 -10.15 14.80
C LEU A 288 -27.15 -11.30 14.94
N GLY A 289 -27.43 -12.20 15.89
CA GLY A 289 -26.71 -13.46 16.09
C GLY A 289 -26.01 -13.58 17.45
N PRO A 290 -26.48 -14.47 18.35
CA PRO A 290 -25.91 -14.64 19.67
C PRO A 290 -24.67 -15.53 19.62
N ARG A 291 -23.54 -15.00 20.08
CA ARG A 291 -22.52 -15.73 20.85
C ARG A 291 -21.63 -14.69 21.52
N ALA A 292 -21.78 -14.59 22.84
CA ALA A 292 -20.88 -13.85 23.69
C ALA A 292 -19.43 -14.32 23.48
N PRO A 293 -18.43 -13.44 23.49
CA PRO A 293 -17.05 -13.85 23.67
C PRO A 293 -16.87 -14.27 25.13
N THR A 294 -16.76 -15.56 25.35
CA THR A 294 -16.32 -16.15 26.62
C THR A 294 -14.90 -15.72 26.91
N THR A 295 -14.70 -15.15 28.10
CA THR A 295 -13.40 -14.92 28.74
C THR A 295 -12.78 -16.25 29.15
N THR A 296 -12.30 -17.03 28.18
CA THR A 296 -11.54 -18.26 28.42
C THR A 296 -10.41 -18.35 27.41
N ASN A 297 -9.18 -18.31 27.92
CA ASN A 297 -7.94 -18.63 27.22
C ASN A 297 -8.05 -19.98 26.51
N ASN A 298 -8.45 -19.98 25.23
CA ASN A 298 -8.45 -21.16 24.38
C ASN A 298 -8.25 -20.76 22.90
N ASN A 299 -7.02 -20.38 22.55
CA ASN A 299 -6.56 -20.29 21.15
C ASN A 299 -6.39 -21.67 20.47
N ARG A 300 -6.84 -22.77 21.08
CA ARG A 300 -6.82 -24.12 20.48
C ARG A 300 -7.65 -24.23 19.19
N GLY A 301 -8.56 -23.29 18.90
CA GLY A 301 -9.44 -23.34 17.74
C GLY A 301 -8.95 -22.63 16.47
N THR A 302 -8.00 -21.71 16.55
CA THR A 302 -7.75 -20.72 15.47
C THR A 302 -6.30 -20.66 14.97
N CYS A 303 -5.34 -21.33 15.62
CA CYS A 303 -3.94 -21.34 15.17
C CYS A 303 -3.76 -22.00 13.79
N GLY A 304 -2.68 -21.65 13.09
CA GLY A 304 -2.23 -22.28 11.85
C GLY A 304 -3.16 -22.08 10.66
N GLN A 305 -4.14 -21.17 10.77
CA GLN A 305 -5.07 -20.81 9.72
C GLN A 305 -4.60 -19.54 9.01
N ARG A 306 -4.78 -19.48 7.69
CA ARG A 306 -4.53 -18.31 6.85
C ARG A 306 -5.65 -18.19 5.81
N ALA A 307 -5.84 -17.02 5.22
CA ALA A 307 -6.84 -16.85 4.17
C ALA A 307 -6.42 -17.68 2.94
N ASP A 308 -7.24 -18.67 2.56
CA ASP A 308 -6.99 -19.51 1.38
C ASP A 308 -7.12 -18.67 0.11
N ASN A 309 -6.00 -18.16 -0.39
CA ASN A 309 -5.89 -17.61 -1.73
C ASN A 309 -5.82 -18.77 -2.74
N ASN A 310 -6.91 -19.53 -2.89
CA ASN A 310 -7.00 -20.62 -3.86
C ASN A 310 -7.16 -20.12 -5.32
N HIS A 311 -6.72 -18.90 -5.61
CA HIS A 311 -6.47 -18.46 -6.97
C HIS A 311 -5.08 -18.94 -7.39
N SER A 312 -5.07 -20.18 -7.85
CA SER A 312 -4.11 -20.72 -8.81
C SER A 312 -4.10 -19.87 -10.08
N HIS A 313 -3.59 -18.64 -9.99
CA HIS A 313 -3.08 -17.95 -11.16
C HIS A 313 -1.69 -18.55 -11.44
N PRO A 314 -1.48 -19.20 -12.61
CA PRO A 314 -0.14 -19.54 -13.05
C PRO A 314 0.58 -18.24 -13.40
N SER A 315 1.12 -17.58 -12.39
CA SER A 315 2.07 -16.48 -12.54
C SER A 315 3.41 -17.09 -12.95
N PHE A 316 3.96 -16.57 -14.04
CA PHE A 316 5.18 -17.07 -14.66
C PHE A 316 6.31 -17.28 -13.64
N ARG A 317 6.90 -18.47 -13.69
CA ARG A 317 8.05 -18.93 -12.89
C ARG A 317 9.25 -18.04 -13.18
N ILE A 318 9.59 -17.13 -12.26
CA ILE A 318 10.91 -16.46 -12.28
C ILE A 318 11.90 -17.42 -11.60
N LEU A 319 12.95 -17.81 -12.33
CA LEU A 319 14.03 -18.67 -11.84
C LEU A 319 14.83 -17.94 -10.75
N GLY A 320 15.06 -18.61 -9.60
CA GLY A 320 16.22 -18.36 -8.74
C GLY A 320 16.03 -17.61 -7.41
N GLY A 321 14.93 -17.82 -6.66
CA GLY A 321 14.86 -17.37 -5.27
C GLY A 321 13.45 -17.39 -4.65
N ALA A 322 13.39 -17.36 -3.32
CA ALA A 322 12.16 -17.36 -2.52
C ALA A 322 11.12 -16.36 -3.05
N ARG A 323 9.87 -16.80 -3.16
CA ARG A 323 8.79 -16.01 -3.77
C ARG A 323 8.51 -14.78 -2.89
N GLN A 324 8.29 -13.64 -3.54
CA GLN A 324 7.69 -12.48 -2.86
C GLN A 324 6.34 -12.92 -2.31
N SER A 325 6.20 -12.85 -0.98
CA SER A 325 5.02 -13.31 -0.28
C SER A 325 4.24 -12.11 0.21
N ASP A 326 2.93 -12.25 0.34
CA ASP A 326 2.15 -11.33 1.17
C ASP A 326 2.13 -11.82 2.62
N ILE A 327 2.02 -10.92 3.60
CA ILE A 327 1.97 -11.33 5.00
C ILE A 327 0.74 -12.18 5.31
N THR A 328 -0.35 -11.99 4.56
CA THR A 328 -1.55 -12.83 4.64
C THR A 328 -1.29 -14.32 4.36
N GLU A 329 -0.20 -14.65 3.66
CA GLU A 329 0.22 -16.03 3.41
C GLU A 329 1.05 -16.62 4.56
N GLN A 330 1.64 -15.78 5.40
CA GLN A 330 2.48 -16.12 6.56
C GLN A 330 2.11 -15.28 7.79
N PRO A 331 0.84 -15.31 8.26
CA PRO A 331 0.33 -14.35 9.24
C PRO A 331 0.92 -14.50 10.65
N TRP A 332 1.69 -15.58 10.90
CA TRP A 332 2.45 -15.80 12.12
C TRP A 332 3.84 -15.16 12.10
N GLN A 333 4.31 -14.66 10.96
CA GLN A 333 5.64 -14.06 10.84
C GLN A 333 5.72 -12.77 11.66
N ALA A 334 6.69 -12.73 12.58
CA ALA A 334 7.06 -11.53 13.32
C ALA A 334 8.37 -10.95 12.80
N ALA A 335 8.50 -9.63 12.85
CA ALA A 335 9.76 -8.91 12.70
C ALA A 335 10.17 -8.33 14.06
N ILE A 336 11.37 -8.67 14.51
CA ILE A 336 11.92 -8.19 15.78
C ILE A 336 12.93 -7.09 15.47
N ASN A 337 12.69 -5.90 16.00
CA ASN A 337 13.56 -4.74 15.85
C ASN A 337 14.15 -4.35 17.20
N VAL A 338 15.37 -3.80 17.17
CA VAL A 338 16.07 -3.29 18.36
C VAL A 338 16.40 -1.81 18.19
N PHE A 339 16.13 -1.00 19.21
CA PHE A 339 16.53 0.39 19.25
C PHE A 339 18.05 0.52 19.46
N ARG A 340 18.73 1.19 18.52
CA ARG A 340 20.16 1.51 18.64
C ARG A 340 20.34 3.02 18.80
N SER A 341 20.85 3.43 19.97
CA SER A 341 21.10 4.84 20.29
C SER A 341 22.00 5.53 19.27
N THR A 342 22.98 4.82 18.69
CA THR A 342 23.91 5.34 17.66
C THR A 342 23.17 5.90 16.44
N TYR A 343 22.09 5.25 16.02
CA TYR A 343 21.30 5.65 14.84
C TYR A 343 19.98 6.32 15.21
N LYS A 344 19.66 6.41 16.51
CA LYS A 344 18.37 6.88 17.05
C LYS A 344 17.16 6.24 16.34
N ALA A 345 17.27 4.95 16.01
CA ALA A 345 16.27 4.24 15.24
C ALA A 345 16.19 2.76 15.64
N HIS A 346 15.03 2.16 15.38
CA HIS A 346 14.85 0.72 15.44
C HIS A 346 15.44 0.08 14.19
N ILE A 347 16.37 -0.85 14.38
CA ILE A 347 16.96 -1.65 13.31
C ILE A 347 16.43 -3.07 13.39
N PHE A 348 16.27 -3.71 12.23
CA PHE A 348 15.86 -5.11 12.18
C PHE A 348 16.96 -5.99 12.76
N LEU A 349 16.56 -6.85 13.70
CA LEU A 349 17.43 -7.78 14.40
C LEU A 349 17.25 -9.18 13.80
N CYS A 350 16.06 -9.75 13.95
CA CYS A 350 15.75 -11.13 13.59
C CYS A 350 14.26 -11.32 13.24
N GLY A 351 13.94 -12.48 12.69
CA GLY A 351 12.57 -12.97 12.58
C GLY A 351 12.03 -13.49 13.91
N GLY A 352 10.73 -13.72 13.95
CA GLY A 352 10.06 -14.41 15.05
C GLY A 352 8.76 -15.05 14.58
N VAL A 353 8.10 -15.77 15.48
CA VAL A 353 6.86 -16.49 15.20
C VAL A 353 5.84 -16.23 16.29
N LEU A 354 4.67 -15.69 15.92
CA LEU A 354 3.52 -15.59 16.81
C LEU A 354 2.98 -16.99 17.10
N ILE A 355 3.00 -17.40 18.37
CA ILE A 355 2.50 -18.71 18.82
C ILE A 355 1.23 -18.59 19.67
N ASP A 356 0.94 -17.39 20.15
CA ASP A 356 -0.24 -17.05 20.95
C ASP A 356 -0.39 -15.52 20.97
N SER A 357 -1.52 -14.98 21.44
CA SER A 357 -1.81 -13.55 21.35
C SER A 357 -0.71 -12.67 21.96
N CYS A 358 -0.12 -13.07 23.08
CA CYS A 358 0.94 -12.33 23.78
C CYS A 358 2.33 -12.95 23.68
N TRP A 359 2.52 -13.99 22.85
CA TRP A 359 3.72 -14.82 22.91
C TRP A 359 4.35 -15.04 21.54
N VAL A 360 5.63 -14.72 21.45
CA VAL A 360 6.43 -14.84 20.23
C VAL A 360 7.68 -15.68 20.50
N LEU A 361 7.99 -16.62 19.62
CA LEU A 361 9.25 -17.35 19.61
C LEU A 361 10.25 -16.71 18.65
N SER A 362 11.54 -16.85 18.96
CA SER A 362 12.65 -16.50 18.08
C SER A 362 13.88 -17.35 18.44
N ALA A 363 15.03 -17.08 17.83
CA ALA A 363 16.30 -17.73 18.12
C ALA A 363 17.05 -16.98 19.24
N ALA A 364 17.66 -17.71 20.17
CA ALA A 364 18.40 -17.16 21.30
C ALA A 364 19.65 -16.38 20.87
N HIS A 365 20.34 -16.81 19.80
CA HIS A 365 21.55 -16.14 19.29
C HIS A 365 21.31 -14.67 18.89
N CYS A 366 20.06 -14.32 18.56
CA CYS A 366 19.68 -12.93 18.28
C CYS A 366 19.74 -12.01 19.51
N PHE A 367 19.78 -12.57 20.72
CA PHE A 367 19.65 -11.86 22.00
C PHE A 367 20.91 -11.96 22.87
N GLU A 368 22.03 -12.49 22.34
CA GLU A 368 23.31 -12.63 23.04
C GLU A 368 23.86 -11.29 23.57
N GLU A 369 23.59 -10.18 22.88
CA GLU A 369 23.99 -8.84 23.33
C GLU A 369 23.25 -8.37 24.60
N GLY A 370 22.23 -9.09 25.08
CA GLY A 370 21.54 -8.79 26.34
C GLY A 370 20.71 -7.50 26.28
N PHE A 371 19.96 -7.28 25.20
CA PHE A 371 19.13 -6.09 25.03
C PHE A 371 18.08 -5.95 26.13
N LYS A 372 17.84 -4.73 26.62
CA LYS A 372 16.74 -4.45 27.55
C LYS A 372 15.40 -4.64 26.83
N PRO A 373 14.35 -5.20 27.49
CA PRO A 373 13.02 -5.36 26.89
C PRO A 373 12.45 -4.08 26.27
N GLU A 374 12.68 -2.93 26.91
CA GLU A 374 12.22 -1.60 26.45
C GLU A 374 12.83 -1.16 25.10
N HIS A 375 13.97 -1.74 24.70
CA HIS A 375 14.60 -1.46 23.42
C HIS A 375 14.13 -2.40 22.31
N LEU A 376 13.33 -3.42 22.64
CA LEU A 376 12.86 -4.40 21.69
C LEU A 376 11.44 -4.05 21.23
N GLN A 377 11.21 -4.20 19.94
CA GLN A 377 9.93 -3.99 19.31
C GLN A 377 9.60 -5.19 18.44
N VAL A 378 8.40 -5.74 18.61
CA VAL A 378 7.86 -6.80 17.76
C VAL A 378 6.81 -6.20 16.84
N VAL A 379 6.91 -6.49 15.55
CA VAL A 379 5.93 -6.08 14.54
C VAL A 379 5.32 -7.32 13.90
N LEU A 380 3.99 -7.43 13.94
CA LEU A 380 3.17 -8.48 13.31
C LEU A 380 2.39 -7.88 12.15
N GLY A 381 2.00 -8.68 11.15
CA GLY A 381 1.12 -8.21 10.06
C GLY A 381 1.79 -7.28 9.04
N GLN A 382 3.12 -7.19 9.10
CA GLN A 382 3.91 -6.38 8.19
C GLN A 382 4.24 -7.17 6.92
N THR A 383 4.04 -6.58 5.74
CA THR A 383 4.51 -7.18 4.47
C THR A 383 5.84 -6.57 4.04
N PHE A 384 6.04 -5.28 4.28
CA PHE A 384 7.23 -4.54 3.90
C PHE A 384 7.96 -4.02 5.14
N ARG A 385 9.18 -4.49 5.38
CA ARG A 385 9.96 -4.21 6.60
C ARG A 385 10.19 -2.71 6.90
N LYS A 386 10.15 -1.85 5.87
CA LYS A 386 10.40 -0.40 5.99
C LYS A 386 9.15 0.47 5.84
N ASN A 387 8.00 -0.11 5.55
CA ASN A 387 6.75 0.62 5.33
C ASN A 387 5.73 0.11 6.35
N SER A 388 5.33 0.97 7.29
CA SER A 388 4.29 0.61 8.25
C SER A 388 2.92 0.62 7.58
N SER A 389 2.18 -0.48 7.71
CA SER A 389 0.81 -0.59 7.18
C SER A 389 -0.22 -0.46 8.31
N SER A 390 -1.50 -0.30 7.97
CA SER A 390 -2.59 -0.26 8.95
C SER A 390 -2.94 -1.62 9.56
N SER A 391 -2.49 -2.73 8.95
CA SER A 391 -2.60 -4.08 9.51
C SER A 391 -1.45 -4.43 10.45
N ASP A 392 -0.39 -3.61 10.48
CA ASP A 392 0.75 -3.83 11.36
C ASP A 392 0.30 -3.70 12.83
N GLN A 393 0.60 -4.70 13.64
CA GLN A 393 0.42 -4.63 15.08
C GLN A 393 1.80 -4.58 15.73
N ILE A 394 2.09 -3.45 16.38
CA ILE A 394 3.40 -3.15 16.94
C ILE A 394 3.32 -3.26 18.47
N PHE A 395 4.24 -4.04 19.05
CA PHE A 395 4.29 -4.31 20.48
C PHE A 395 5.67 -4.01 21.05
N GLU A 396 5.68 -3.40 22.24
CA GLU A 396 6.84 -3.43 23.12
C GLU A 396 6.98 -4.83 23.75
N VAL A 397 8.20 -5.18 24.18
CA VAL A 397 8.46 -6.45 24.88
C VAL A 397 8.42 -6.20 26.38
N GLU A 398 7.62 -6.99 27.11
CA GLU A 398 7.55 -6.94 28.58
C GLU A 398 8.75 -7.67 29.19
N LYS A 399 9.00 -8.90 28.71
CA LYS A 399 10.09 -9.77 29.18
C LYS A 399 10.42 -10.79 28.09
N TYR A 400 11.64 -11.30 28.08
CA TYR A 400 12.02 -12.46 27.29
C TYR A 400 12.85 -13.44 28.12
N TRP A 401 12.81 -14.72 27.75
CA TRP A 401 13.59 -15.81 28.36
C TRP A 401 14.38 -16.51 27.26
N THR A 402 15.70 -16.42 27.33
CA THR A 402 16.58 -17.33 26.60
C THR A 402 16.60 -18.67 27.31
N HIS A 403 16.66 -19.77 26.56
CA HIS A 403 16.74 -21.09 27.17
C HIS A 403 17.99 -21.21 28.06
N GLU A 404 17.82 -21.75 29.26
CA GLU A 404 18.86 -21.77 30.31
C GLU A 404 20.09 -22.61 29.93
N LYS A 405 19.92 -23.50 28.95
CA LYS A 405 20.98 -24.36 28.40
C LYS A 405 21.42 -23.95 26.99
N TYR A 406 21.10 -22.73 26.55
CA TYR A 406 21.60 -22.22 25.27
C TYR A 406 23.13 -22.22 25.25
N ASN A 407 23.71 -22.77 24.19
CA ASN A 407 25.16 -22.85 24.00
C ASN A 407 25.55 -22.11 22.71
N GLU A 408 26.30 -21.01 22.85
CA GLU A 408 26.70 -20.11 21.75
C GLU A 408 27.67 -20.75 20.74
N GLU A 409 28.42 -21.78 21.15
CA GLU A 409 29.39 -22.44 20.26
C GLU A 409 28.70 -23.46 19.33
N THR A 410 27.77 -24.23 19.90
CA THR A 410 27.08 -25.33 19.22
C THR A 410 25.71 -24.93 18.67
N PHE A 411 25.16 -23.80 19.09
CA PHE A 411 23.77 -23.38 18.87
C PHE A 411 22.74 -24.37 19.45
N ASP A 412 23.14 -25.26 20.37
CA ASP A 412 22.17 -26.12 21.06
C ASP A 412 21.27 -25.29 21.97
N ASN A 413 19.98 -25.63 21.99
CA ASN A 413 18.94 -24.86 22.68
C ASN A 413 18.82 -23.40 22.22
N ASP A 414 19.01 -23.14 20.92
CA ASP A 414 18.83 -21.83 20.30
C ASP A 414 17.35 -21.43 20.18
N ILE A 415 16.73 -21.09 21.32
CA ILE A 415 15.34 -20.65 21.43
C ILE A 415 15.19 -19.57 22.49
N VAL A 416 14.37 -18.56 22.16
CA VAL A 416 13.95 -17.50 23.10
C VAL A 416 12.44 -17.31 23.00
N LEU A 417 11.82 -17.07 24.15
CA LEU A 417 10.40 -16.75 24.27
C LEU A 417 10.24 -15.28 24.67
N LEU A 418 9.43 -14.53 23.94
CA LEU A 418 9.12 -13.13 24.21
C LEU A 418 7.66 -13.00 24.65
N LYS A 419 7.44 -12.25 25.74
CA LYS A 419 6.13 -11.80 26.19
C LYS A 419 5.88 -10.37 25.70
N LEU A 420 4.81 -10.19 24.93
CA LEU A 420 4.39 -8.89 24.43
C LEU A 420 3.75 -8.08 25.56
N LYS A 421 4.10 -6.80 25.67
CA LYS A 421 3.50 -5.88 26.62
C LYS A 421 2.07 -5.54 26.18
N SER A 422 1.14 -5.57 27.13
CA SER A 422 -0.26 -5.26 26.90
C SER A 422 -0.68 -3.96 27.57
N ASP A 423 -1.37 -3.08 26.85
CA ASP A 423 -1.86 -1.80 27.39
C ASP A 423 -3.18 -1.94 28.18
N ILE A 424 -3.97 -3.01 27.93
CA ILE A 424 -5.31 -3.24 28.52
C ILE A 424 -5.68 -4.74 28.66
N GLY A 425 -4.69 -5.63 28.74
CA GLY A 425 -4.90 -7.09 28.74
C GLY A 425 -5.17 -7.72 27.36
N LEU A 426 -5.12 -6.91 26.29
CA LEU A 426 -5.17 -7.35 24.90
C LEU A 426 -3.77 -7.25 24.26
N CYS A 427 -3.33 -8.30 23.58
CA CYS A 427 -2.09 -8.34 22.80
C CYS A 427 -2.42 -8.42 21.31
N ALA A 428 -1.81 -9.35 20.55
CA ALA A 428 -2.13 -9.55 19.14
C ALA A 428 -3.60 -9.91 18.94
N VAL A 429 -4.27 -9.17 18.06
CA VAL A 429 -5.65 -9.38 17.64
C VAL A 429 -5.63 -10.14 16.32
N ASN A 430 -6.38 -11.23 16.25
CA ASN A 430 -6.44 -12.03 15.02
C ASN A 430 -7.00 -11.23 13.84
N SER A 431 -6.31 -11.24 12.70
CA SER A 431 -6.72 -10.68 11.41
C SER A 431 -6.18 -11.56 10.26
N PRO A 432 -6.59 -11.36 8.99
CA PRO A 432 -5.97 -12.08 7.87
C PRO A 432 -4.44 -11.96 7.79
N GLU A 433 -3.87 -10.88 8.31
CA GLU A 433 -2.44 -10.58 8.35
C GLU A 433 -1.76 -11.03 9.64
N VAL A 434 -2.51 -11.29 10.72
CA VAL A 434 -1.98 -11.63 12.05
C VAL A 434 -2.73 -12.82 12.62
N MET A 435 -2.09 -13.99 12.62
CA MET A 435 -2.63 -15.23 13.17
C MET A 435 -1.50 -16.08 13.74
N PRO A 436 -1.67 -16.72 14.90
CA PRO A 436 -0.62 -17.55 15.49
C PRO A 436 -0.41 -18.84 14.69
N ALA A 437 0.82 -19.34 14.61
CA ALA A 437 1.12 -20.70 14.17
C ALA A 437 0.71 -21.69 15.26
N CYS A 438 0.33 -22.92 14.88
CA CYS A 438 0.08 -23.94 15.89
C CYS A 438 1.40 -24.43 16.49
N LEU A 439 1.46 -24.52 17.82
CA LEU A 439 2.50 -25.30 18.48
C LEU A 439 2.28 -26.80 18.21
N PRO A 440 3.35 -27.59 18.04
CA PRO A 440 3.23 -29.01 17.83
C PRO A 440 2.85 -29.72 19.14
N ASP A 441 2.24 -30.89 19.02
CA ASP A 441 2.04 -31.78 20.16
C ASP A 441 3.41 -32.31 20.65
N PRO A 442 3.59 -32.52 21.96
CA PRO A 442 4.81 -33.13 22.50
C PRO A 442 5.11 -34.46 21.80
N GLY A 443 6.33 -34.63 21.31
CA GLY A 443 6.75 -35.86 20.61
C GLY A 443 6.18 -36.04 19.20
N LEU A 444 5.54 -35.03 18.60
CA LEU A 444 5.10 -35.09 17.21
C LEU A 444 6.29 -35.33 16.26
N VAL A 445 6.21 -36.40 15.47
CA VAL A 445 7.14 -36.69 14.38
C VAL A 445 6.37 -36.69 13.07
N LEU A 446 6.80 -35.87 12.12
CA LEU A 446 6.28 -35.88 10.75
C LEU A 446 7.17 -36.79 9.88
N PRO A 447 6.62 -37.37 8.80
CA PRO A 447 7.40 -38.18 7.87
C PRO A 447 8.60 -37.42 7.30
N ASP A 448 9.68 -38.14 7.02
CA ASP A 448 10.79 -37.60 6.24
C ASP A 448 10.31 -37.06 4.90
N TRP A 449 10.98 -36.03 4.40
CA TRP A 449 10.65 -35.33 3.16
C TRP A 449 9.31 -34.60 3.15
N THR A 450 8.62 -34.49 4.29
CA THR A 450 7.42 -33.65 4.41
C THR A 450 7.74 -32.24 3.92
N GLU A 451 6.91 -31.73 3.01
CA GLU A 451 7.05 -30.39 2.45
C GLU A 451 6.55 -29.35 3.47
N CYS A 452 7.42 -28.38 3.76
CA CYS A 452 7.21 -27.34 4.74
C CYS A 452 7.56 -25.98 4.14
N GLU A 453 7.15 -24.93 4.82
CA GLU A 453 7.39 -23.55 4.39
C GLU A 453 8.27 -22.83 5.41
N ILE A 454 9.15 -21.98 4.90
CA ILE A 454 9.93 -21.01 5.67
C ILE A 454 9.58 -19.59 5.23
N SER A 455 9.69 -18.63 6.14
CA SER A 455 9.47 -17.23 5.81
C SER A 455 10.37 -16.30 6.60
N GLY A 456 10.58 -15.09 6.06
CA GLY A 456 11.36 -14.07 6.75
C GLY A 456 11.70 -12.85 5.88
N TYR A 457 12.58 -12.01 6.44
CA TYR A 457 13.06 -10.75 5.86
C TYR A 457 14.57 -10.73 5.65
N GLY A 458 15.20 -11.89 5.70
CA GLY A 458 16.63 -12.08 5.55
C GLY A 458 17.17 -11.57 4.23
N LYS A 459 18.49 -11.62 4.13
CA LYS A 459 19.23 -11.27 2.93
C LYS A 459 18.96 -12.29 1.84
N GLU A 460 19.08 -11.88 0.58
CA GLU A 460 18.89 -12.78 -0.56
C GLU A 460 20.14 -13.62 -0.82
N LYS A 461 21.32 -13.09 -0.48
CA LYS A 461 22.59 -13.80 -0.41
C LYS A 461 23.33 -13.48 0.88
N GLU A 462 24.17 -14.40 1.32
CA GLU A 462 24.95 -14.31 2.56
C GLU A 462 25.69 -12.96 2.71
N PHE A 463 26.26 -12.47 1.60
CA PHE A 463 27.08 -11.26 1.55
C PHE A 463 26.32 -10.00 1.09
N ASP A 464 25.00 -10.04 0.94
CA ASP A 464 24.26 -8.85 0.50
C ASP A 464 24.34 -7.74 1.56
N ALA A 465 24.42 -6.50 1.08
CA ALA A 465 24.48 -5.32 1.94
C ALA A 465 23.14 -4.99 2.62
N MET A 466 22.02 -5.55 2.14
CA MET A 466 20.68 -5.20 2.61
C MET A 466 19.76 -6.41 2.80
N TYR A 467 19.01 -6.40 3.91
CA TYR A 467 17.88 -7.30 4.15
C TYR A 467 16.76 -7.09 3.13
N SER A 468 15.97 -8.14 2.89
CA SER A 468 14.79 -8.04 2.03
C SER A 468 13.84 -6.92 2.50
N LYS A 469 13.29 -6.18 1.54
CA LYS A 469 12.31 -5.12 1.81
C LYS A 469 10.91 -5.67 2.03
N ARG A 470 10.63 -6.87 1.53
CA ARG A 470 9.33 -7.56 1.58
C ARG A 470 9.51 -8.96 2.17
N VAL A 471 8.53 -9.46 2.90
CA VAL A 471 8.52 -10.85 3.38
C VAL A 471 8.61 -11.81 2.18
N LYS A 472 9.46 -12.84 2.30
CA LYS A 472 9.59 -13.90 1.32
C LYS A 472 9.14 -15.23 1.94
N ARG A 473 8.72 -16.14 1.08
CA ARG A 473 8.38 -17.53 1.44
C ARG A 473 9.17 -18.50 0.57
N GLY A 474 9.75 -19.51 1.21
CA GLY A 474 10.46 -20.62 0.55
C GLY A 474 9.81 -21.97 0.90
N HIS A 475 9.98 -22.96 0.02
CA HIS A 475 9.52 -24.33 0.26
C HIS A 475 10.72 -25.25 0.47
N VAL A 476 10.74 -25.92 1.62
CA VAL A 476 11.80 -26.85 2.03
C VAL A 476 11.18 -28.19 2.41
N ARG A 477 12.01 -29.22 2.56
CA ARG A 477 11.56 -30.52 3.05
C ARG A 477 12.29 -30.90 4.31
N LEU A 478 11.61 -31.58 5.23
CA LEU A 478 12.25 -32.19 6.39
C LEU A 478 13.27 -33.22 5.92
N TRP A 479 14.49 -33.13 6.44
CA TRP A 479 15.53 -34.11 6.17
C TRP A 479 15.47 -35.23 7.20
N PRO A 480 15.67 -36.49 6.77
CA PRO A 480 15.92 -37.59 7.68
C PRO A 480 17.08 -37.28 8.64
N GLN A 481 16.90 -37.63 9.92
CA GLN A 481 17.91 -37.35 10.95
C GLN A 481 19.25 -38.03 10.66
N ASP A 482 19.23 -39.22 10.06
CA ASP A 482 20.41 -39.99 9.65
C ASP A 482 21.17 -39.36 8.48
N ARG A 483 20.55 -38.43 7.73
CA ARG A 483 21.20 -37.63 6.68
C ARG A 483 21.60 -36.23 7.15
N CYS A 484 21.12 -35.80 8.31
CA CYS A 484 21.46 -34.54 8.96
C CYS A 484 22.73 -34.70 9.80
N VAL A 485 23.85 -35.01 9.14
CA VAL A 485 25.10 -35.43 9.78
C VAL A 485 26.23 -34.41 9.62
N PRO A 486 27.22 -34.37 10.54
CA PRO A 486 28.30 -33.38 10.52
C PRO A 486 29.06 -33.28 9.19
N ASN A 487 29.24 -34.40 8.49
CA ASN A 487 29.96 -34.43 7.20
C ASN A 487 29.28 -33.57 6.12
N VAL A 488 27.96 -33.35 6.21
CA VAL A 488 27.18 -32.51 5.29
C VAL A 488 27.12 -31.05 5.77
N LEU A 489 27.51 -30.80 7.03
CA LEU A 489 27.39 -29.51 7.73
C LEU A 489 28.76 -29.02 8.26
N SER A 490 29.80 -29.16 7.45
CA SER A 490 31.17 -28.68 7.75
C SER A 490 31.73 -29.15 9.10
N GLY A 491 31.40 -30.38 9.51
CA GLY A 491 31.88 -31.01 10.73
C GLY A 491 31.13 -30.60 12.00
N ARG A 492 30.06 -29.81 11.90
CA ARG A 492 29.26 -29.38 13.07
C ARG A 492 28.25 -30.45 13.49
N LEU A 493 28.16 -30.70 14.79
CA LEU A 493 27.26 -31.70 15.36
C LEU A 493 25.81 -31.18 15.40
N VAL A 494 24.87 -32.03 14.99
CA VAL A 494 23.43 -31.77 15.12
C VAL A 494 22.89 -32.61 16.27
N THR A 495 22.36 -31.93 17.29
CA THR A 495 21.80 -32.58 18.48
C THR A 495 20.36 -33.07 18.24
N SER A 496 19.80 -33.81 19.19
CA SER A 496 18.38 -34.21 19.17
C SER A 496 17.41 -33.03 19.30
N ASN A 497 17.91 -31.87 19.74
CA ASN A 497 17.17 -30.62 19.87
C ASN A 497 17.10 -29.82 18.56
N MET A 498 17.75 -30.32 17.52
CA MET A 498 17.78 -29.70 16.20
C MET A 498 17.10 -30.62 15.18
N LEU A 499 16.72 -30.04 14.05
CA LEU A 499 16.26 -30.74 12.86
C LEU A 499 16.86 -30.10 11.61
N CYS A 500 16.97 -30.86 10.53
CA CYS A 500 17.38 -30.34 9.23
C CYS A 500 16.17 -30.16 8.31
N ALA A 501 16.19 -29.08 7.54
CA ALA A 501 15.30 -28.92 6.39
C ALA A 501 16.03 -28.18 5.27
N GLY A 502 15.73 -28.55 4.03
CA GLY A 502 16.36 -27.90 2.87
C GLY A 502 15.63 -28.22 1.59
N ASP A 503 15.87 -27.42 0.56
CA ASP A 503 15.29 -27.67 -0.76
C ASP A 503 16.13 -28.67 -1.56
N THR A 504 15.62 -29.89 -1.67
CA THR A 504 16.19 -30.95 -2.53
C THR A 504 16.25 -30.58 -4.02
N ARG A 505 15.61 -29.48 -4.44
CA ARG A 505 15.62 -28.97 -5.82
C ARG A 505 16.65 -27.85 -6.02
N GLY A 506 17.26 -27.33 -4.94
CA GLY A 506 18.26 -26.27 -4.96
C GLY A 506 17.72 -24.88 -5.32
N LEU A 507 16.47 -24.56 -4.99
CA LEU A 507 15.80 -23.30 -5.38
C LEU A 507 15.55 -22.34 -4.22
N ASP A 508 15.29 -22.86 -3.01
CA ASP A 508 14.95 -22.06 -1.82
C ASP A 508 15.84 -22.42 -0.61
N ASP A 509 16.35 -21.41 0.11
CA ASP A 509 17.06 -21.60 1.40
C ASP A 509 16.88 -20.37 2.31
N ALA A 510 16.98 -20.58 3.62
CA ALA A 510 16.99 -19.49 4.61
C ALA A 510 18.36 -18.82 4.63
N CYS A 511 18.42 -17.51 4.88
CA CYS A 511 19.69 -16.79 4.89
C CYS A 511 19.81 -15.81 6.07
N LYS A 512 20.96 -15.12 6.16
CA LYS A 512 21.26 -14.16 7.23
C LYS A 512 20.11 -13.16 7.40
N GLY A 513 19.56 -13.06 8.62
CA GLY A 513 18.43 -12.20 8.94
C GLY A 513 17.07 -12.91 8.94
N ASP A 514 16.98 -14.17 8.51
CA ASP A 514 15.80 -15.01 8.74
C ASP A 514 15.84 -15.73 10.10
N SER A 515 16.96 -15.65 10.83
CA SER A 515 17.16 -16.22 12.17
C SER A 515 15.96 -15.96 13.08
N GLY A 516 15.49 -17.00 13.76
CA GLY A 516 14.29 -16.97 14.61
C GLY A 516 12.96 -17.01 13.85
N GLY A 517 12.98 -16.98 12.51
CA GLY A 517 11.79 -17.16 11.67
C GLY A 517 11.26 -18.61 11.67
N PRO A 518 10.04 -18.82 11.16
CA PRO A 518 9.33 -20.10 11.23
C PRO A 518 9.83 -21.12 10.20
N LEU A 519 9.83 -22.39 10.61
CA LEU A 519 9.62 -23.54 9.74
C LEU A 519 8.27 -24.17 10.09
N VAL A 520 7.28 -23.97 9.22
CA VAL A 520 5.91 -24.47 9.42
C VAL A 520 5.58 -25.57 8.44
N CYS A 521 4.95 -26.64 8.93
CA CYS A 521 4.55 -27.79 8.13
C CYS A 521 3.03 -27.98 8.21
N PRO A 522 2.36 -28.37 7.11
CA PRO A 522 0.94 -28.66 7.13
C PRO A 522 0.66 -29.94 7.93
N LYS A 523 -0.22 -29.85 8.92
CA LYS A 523 -0.75 -30.96 9.72
C LYS A 523 -2.24 -30.74 9.95
N ASP A 524 -3.08 -31.72 9.61
CA ASP A 524 -4.53 -31.68 9.82
C ASP A 524 -5.22 -30.40 9.30
N GLY A 525 -4.77 -29.90 8.14
CA GLY A 525 -5.28 -28.68 7.52
C GLY A 525 -4.86 -27.36 8.19
N ARG A 526 -3.87 -27.40 9.09
CA ARG A 526 -3.29 -26.23 9.78
C ARG A 526 -1.77 -26.20 9.61
N MET A 527 -1.20 -25.01 9.70
CA MET A 527 0.24 -24.82 9.70
C MET A 527 0.81 -24.91 11.13
N THR A 528 1.62 -25.94 11.37
CA THR A 528 2.23 -26.25 12.67
C THR A 528 3.72 -25.89 12.65
N LEU A 529 4.18 -25.17 13.68
CA LEU A 529 5.57 -24.74 13.84
C LEU A 529 6.45 -25.92 14.26
N MET A 530 7.22 -26.47 13.32
CA MET A 530 8.10 -27.61 13.58
C MET A 530 9.51 -27.17 13.97
N GLY A 531 9.97 -26.00 13.48
CA GLY A 531 11.27 -25.47 13.84
C GLY A 531 11.42 -23.96 13.76
N LEU A 532 12.53 -23.46 14.31
CA LEU A 532 12.96 -22.06 14.23
C LEU A 532 14.27 -21.99 13.45
N ILE A 533 14.40 -21.07 12.50
CA ILE A 533 15.62 -20.88 11.71
C ILE A 533 16.77 -20.51 12.65
N SER A 534 17.85 -21.30 12.66
CA SER A 534 18.98 -21.15 13.59
C SER A 534 20.30 -20.90 12.86
N TRP A 535 20.87 -21.91 12.20
CA TRP A 535 22.15 -21.80 11.50
C TRP A 535 22.22 -22.70 10.26
N GLY A 536 23.26 -22.51 9.44
CA GLY A 536 23.51 -23.30 8.25
C GLY A 536 24.92 -23.05 7.71
N ASP A 537 25.39 -23.92 6.82
CA ASP A 537 26.71 -23.81 6.19
C ASP A 537 26.67 -22.88 4.96
N GLY A 538 26.30 -21.61 5.18
CA GLY A 538 26.04 -20.65 4.10
C GLY A 538 24.64 -20.78 3.49
N CYS A 539 24.27 -19.83 2.62
CA CYS A 539 22.92 -19.78 2.04
C CYS A 539 22.89 -20.38 0.63
N GLY A 540 21.94 -21.26 0.36
CA GLY A 540 21.62 -21.79 -0.98
C GLY A 540 22.61 -22.82 -1.52
N LYS A 541 23.36 -23.51 -0.64
CA LYS A 541 24.25 -24.59 -1.07
C LYS A 541 23.42 -25.81 -1.50
N LYS A 542 23.72 -26.30 -2.70
CA LYS A 542 23.07 -27.49 -3.25
C LYS A 542 23.36 -28.69 -2.34
N ASP A 543 22.33 -29.46 -2.01
CA ASP A 543 22.40 -30.69 -1.21
C ASP A 543 22.93 -30.48 0.23
N THR A 544 22.85 -29.26 0.75
CA THR A 544 23.15 -28.93 2.15
C THR A 544 21.88 -28.40 2.83
N PRO A 545 21.39 -29.04 3.90
CA PRO A 545 20.23 -28.54 4.62
C PRO A 545 20.58 -27.36 5.54
N GLY A 546 19.58 -26.52 5.81
CA GLY A 546 19.62 -25.62 6.96
C GLY A 546 19.29 -26.36 8.26
N VAL A 547 19.79 -25.84 9.38
CA VAL A 547 19.56 -26.40 10.72
C VAL A 547 18.62 -25.49 11.51
N TYR A 548 17.61 -26.12 12.11
CA TYR A 548 16.52 -25.45 12.81
C TYR A 548 16.42 -25.99 14.23
N THR A 549 16.07 -25.13 15.19
CA THR A 549 15.73 -25.57 16.54
C THR A 549 14.42 -26.35 16.50
N ARG A 550 14.39 -27.57 17.02
CA ARG A 550 13.25 -28.49 16.97
C ARG A 550 12.22 -28.13 18.04
N VAL A 551 11.16 -27.42 17.67
CA VAL A 551 10.15 -26.87 18.60
C VAL A 551 9.45 -27.94 19.43
N THR A 552 9.32 -29.17 18.91
CA THR A 552 8.70 -30.30 19.63
C THR A 552 9.43 -30.69 20.91
N GLN A 553 10.70 -30.32 21.08
CA GLN A 553 11.48 -30.56 22.30
C GLN A 553 11.27 -29.47 23.38
N TYR A 554 10.64 -28.35 23.01
CA TYR A 554 10.54 -27.15 23.85
C TYR A 554 9.11 -26.82 24.27
N THR A 555 8.11 -27.63 23.93
CA THR A 555 6.70 -27.38 24.27
C THR A 555 6.48 -27.22 25.77
N ASP A 556 7.18 -28.02 26.57
CA ASP A 556 7.09 -27.99 28.03
C ASP A 556 7.78 -26.76 28.61
N TRP A 557 8.96 -26.40 28.07
CA TRP A 557 9.67 -25.18 28.43
C TRP A 557 8.87 -23.92 28.09
N ILE A 558 8.26 -23.86 26.91
CA ILE A 558 7.36 -22.77 26.51
C ILE A 558 6.21 -22.65 27.51
N SER A 559 5.59 -23.78 27.86
CA SER A 559 4.45 -23.81 28.77
C SER A 559 4.82 -23.37 30.19
N SER A 560 5.99 -23.80 30.70
CA SER A 560 6.46 -23.40 32.03
C SER A 560 6.75 -21.91 32.13
N LYS A 561 7.39 -21.32 31.10
CA LYS A 561 7.64 -19.87 31.05
C LYS A 561 6.37 -19.04 30.92
N LYS A 562 5.37 -19.54 30.18
CA LYS A 562 4.04 -18.89 30.15
C LYS A 562 3.41 -18.85 31.54
N GLN A 563 3.51 -19.92 32.32
CA GLN A 563 2.94 -20.01 33.66
C GLN A 563 3.67 -19.15 34.70
N GLU A 564 5.00 -19.02 34.61
CA GLU A 564 5.84 -18.18 35.49
C GLU A 564 5.37 -16.71 35.53
N THR A 565 4.68 -16.23 34.48
CA THR A 565 4.18 -14.84 34.40
C THR A 565 2.74 -14.63 34.82
N GLY A 566 2.02 -15.70 35.19
CA GLY A 566 0.65 -15.65 35.70
C GLY A 566 0.56 -15.56 37.23
N GLN A 567 1.70 -15.68 37.92
CA GLN A 567 1.90 -15.37 39.34
C GLN A 567 2.54 -14.00 39.46
#